data_AF-A0A9P8D2F6-F1
#
_entry.id   AF-A0A9P8D2F6-F1
#
_cell.length_a   1.000
_cell.length_b   1.000
_cell.length_c   1.000
_cell.angle_alpha   90.00
_cell.angle_beta   90.00
_cell.angle_gamma   90.00
#
_symmetry.space_group_name_H-M   'P 1'
#
loop_
_entity.id
_entity.type
_entity.pdbx_description
1 polymer ?
#
loop_
_entity_poly.entity_id
_entity_poly.type
_entity_poly.pdbx_seq_one_letter_code
_entity_poly.pdbx_strand_id
1 'polypeptide(L)'
;MQRHAYFSVRSTLKSMWVEYGGLKKDQAEDFMNVPTMSEAQLAHRRLIQSLYKRSLKTAQDWYIDTNLFRRKAVELRIQFDANKNVRHPRQIAALVKETERQLKELRHPDPYIAPTAPGGTKFERNIPPPTAEPAAEHH
;
A
#
# COMPACT_ATOMS: atom_id res chain seq x y z
N MET A 1 16.14 -33.46 -3.82
CA MET A 1 15.33 -32.31 -4.28
C MET A 1 15.33 -31.25 -3.20
N GLN A 2 16.10 -30.19 -3.40
CA GLN A 2 16.40 -29.13 -2.42
C GLN A 2 15.18 -28.24 -2.18
N ARG A 3 14.87 -28.00 -0.91
CA ARG A 3 14.01 -26.89 -0.47
C ARG A 3 14.92 -25.83 0.13
N HIS A 4 15.25 -24.80 -0.66
CA HIS A 4 15.95 -23.63 -0.15
C HIS A 4 14.99 -22.71 0.60
N ALA A 5 15.38 -22.42 1.84
CA ALA A 5 14.73 -21.49 2.75
C ALA A 5 14.93 -20.04 2.28
N TYR A 6 13.83 -19.27 2.24
CA TYR A 6 13.89 -17.81 2.12
C TYR A 6 14.27 -17.21 3.48
N PHE A 7 15.55 -16.95 3.69
CA PHE A 7 16.06 -16.17 4.83
C PHE A 7 16.43 -14.75 4.38
N SER A 8 15.75 -13.76 5.00
CA SER A 8 16.24 -12.43 5.40
C SER A 8 17.09 -11.59 4.42
N VAL A 9 16.45 -10.63 3.74
CA VAL A 9 17.06 -9.61 2.86
C VAL A 9 17.86 -8.53 3.63
N ARG A 10 18.37 -8.81 4.84
CA ARG A 10 19.22 -7.89 5.60
C ARG A 10 20.50 -8.50 6.17
N SER A 11 20.75 -9.80 5.95
CA SER A 11 21.97 -10.45 6.43
C SER A 11 23.10 -10.53 5.39
N THR A 12 22.91 -9.96 4.19
CA THR A 12 23.90 -10.01 3.09
C THR A 12 24.76 -8.75 2.94
N LEU A 13 24.53 -7.70 3.72
CA LEU A 13 25.32 -6.45 3.59
C LEU A 13 26.64 -6.46 4.36
N LYS A 14 26.87 -7.41 5.27
CA LYS A 14 28.17 -7.59 5.94
C LYS A 14 29.07 -8.60 5.23
N SER A 15 28.50 -9.52 4.44
CA SER A 15 29.22 -10.50 3.64
C SER A 15 29.66 -9.98 2.26
N MET A 16 28.97 -8.98 1.69
CA MET A 16 29.42 -8.28 0.47
C MET A 16 30.71 -7.45 0.66
N TRP A 17 31.18 -7.26 1.90
CA TRP A 17 32.41 -6.48 2.19
C TRP A 17 33.71 -7.25 1.88
N VAL A 18 33.62 -8.56 1.58
CA VAL A 18 34.78 -9.42 1.30
C VAL A 18 35.01 -9.61 -0.21
N GLU A 19 34.00 -9.34 -1.04
CA GLU A 19 34.01 -9.76 -2.46
C GLU A 19 34.28 -8.63 -3.47
N TYR A 20 34.21 -7.36 -3.07
CA TYR A 20 34.59 -6.24 -3.96
C TYR A 20 36.02 -5.79 -3.70
N GLY A 21 36.95 -6.42 -4.40
CA GLY A 21 38.30 -5.92 -4.57
C GLY A 21 38.30 -4.53 -5.20
N GLY A 22 38.77 -3.53 -4.45
CA GLY A 22 39.40 -2.35 -5.03
C GLY A 22 38.51 -1.23 -5.56
N LEU A 23 37.31 -1.00 -5.03
CA LEU A 23 36.64 0.28 -5.26
C LEU A 23 37.17 1.35 -4.30
N LYS A 24 37.69 2.45 -4.86
CA LYS A 24 38.14 3.63 -4.11
C LYS A 24 37.02 4.14 -3.18
N LYS A 25 37.38 4.40 -1.92
CA LYS A 25 36.45 4.78 -0.83
C LYS A 25 35.58 6.00 -1.19
N ASP A 26 36.12 6.90 -2.00
CA ASP A 26 35.49 8.07 -2.61
C ASP A 26 34.31 7.77 -3.56
N GLN A 27 34.27 6.59 -4.20
CA GLN A 27 33.17 6.21 -5.11
C GLN A 27 32.02 5.51 -4.35
N ALA A 28 32.31 4.84 -3.23
CA ALA A 28 31.30 4.12 -2.43
C ALA A 28 30.36 5.06 -1.66
N GLU A 29 30.85 6.24 -1.27
CA GLU A 29 30.05 7.30 -0.63
C GLU A 29 28.93 7.82 -1.58
N ASP A 30 29.22 7.89 -2.89
CA ASP A 30 28.28 8.31 -3.92
C ASP A 30 27.16 7.27 -4.17
N PHE A 31 27.47 5.97 -4.11
CA PHE A 31 26.46 4.90 -4.20
C PHE A 31 25.52 4.86 -2.99
N MET A 32 25.97 5.35 -1.83
CA MET A 32 25.15 5.47 -0.61
C MET A 32 24.37 6.78 -0.55
N ASN A 33 24.69 7.75 -1.41
CA ASN A 33 23.97 9.01 -1.53
C ASN A 33 22.75 8.87 -2.46
N VAL A 34 21.86 7.93 -2.13
CA VAL A 34 20.53 7.88 -2.75
C VAL A 34 19.72 9.10 -2.28
N PRO A 35 19.04 9.84 -3.16
CA PRO A 35 18.19 10.95 -2.75
C PRO A 35 17.10 10.41 -1.83
N THR A 36 17.28 10.59 -0.52
CA THR A 36 16.30 10.21 0.48
C THR A 36 15.14 11.19 0.36
N MET A 37 13.96 10.67 -0.02
CA MET A 37 12.76 11.50 -0.06
C MET A 37 12.50 12.05 1.34
N SER A 38 12.09 13.32 1.44
CA SER A 38 11.73 13.90 2.73
C SER A 38 10.51 13.18 3.32
N GLU A 39 10.37 13.21 4.64
CA GLU A 39 9.22 12.61 5.33
C GLU A 39 7.88 13.15 4.81
N ALA A 40 7.83 14.47 4.55
CA ALA A 40 6.65 15.13 3.98
C ALA A 40 6.31 14.61 2.58
N GLN A 41 7.32 14.38 1.73
CA GLN A 41 7.12 13.78 0.40
C GLN A 41 6.65 12.33 0.50
N LEU A 42 7.18 11.55 1.46
CA LEU A 42 6.74 10.17 1.69
C LEU A 42 5.29 10.11 2.19
N ALA A 43 4.93 10.99 3.12
CA ALA A 43 3.56 11.13 3.60
C ALA A 43 2.61 11.53 2.46
N HIS A 44 2.99 12.50 1.64
CA HIS A 44 2.24 12.89 0.46
C HIS A 44 2.07 11.73 -0.53
N ARG A 45 3.13 10.98 -0.83
CA ARG A 45 3.06 9.80 -1.71
C ARG A 45 2.09 8.74 -1.18
N ARG A 46 2.15 8.43 0.12
CA ARG A 46 1.24 7.47 0.78
C ARG A 46 -0.21 7.94 0.72
N LEU A 47 -0.44 9.24 0.95
CA LEU A 47 -1.77 9.86 0.86
C LEU A 47 -2.36 9.66 -0.55
N ILE A 48 -1.62 10.02 -1.60
CA ILE A 48 -2.09 9.90 -2.98
C ILE A 48 -2.28 8.43 -3.38
N GLN A 49 -1.39 7.53 -2.97
CA GLN A 49 -1.56 6.09 -3.20
C GLN A 49 -2.82 5.54 -2.52
N SER A 50 -3.09 5.96 -1.28
CA SER A 50 -4.31 5.59 -0.56
C SER A 50 -5.57 6.14 -1.26
N LEU A 51 -5.52 7.39 -1.71
CA LEU A 51 -6.62 8.05 -2.43
C LEU A 51 -6.94 7.32 -3.75
N TYR A 52 -5.91 6.98 -4.53
CA TYR A 52 -6.06 6.21 -5.77
C TYR A 52 -6.56 4.78 -5.52
N LYS A 53 -6.07 4.11 -4.48
CA LYS A 53 -6.56 2.78 -4.10
C LYS A 53 -8.04 2.82 -3.73
N ARG A 54 -8.46 3.84 -2.97
CA ARG A 54 -9.87 4.05 -2.59
C ARG A 54 -10.74 4.34 -3.81
N SER A 55 -10.29 5.18 -4.74
CA SER A 55 -11.09 5.47 -5.96
C SER A 55 -11.29 4.24 -6.84
N LEU A 56 -10.27 3.41 -7.02
CA LEU A 56 -10.40 2.14 -7.72
C LEU A 56 -11.36 1.19 -7.00
N LYS A 57 -11.27 1.11 -5.67
CA LYS A 57 -12.16 0.25 -4.87
C LYS A 57 -13.62 0.71 -4.99
N THR A 58 -13.88 2.01 -4.83
CA THR A 58 -15.22 2.58 -5.02
C THR A 58 -15.75 2.31 -6.43
N ALA A 59 -14.93 2.45 -7.48
CA ALA A 59 -15.33 2.08 -8.83
C ALA A 59 -15.68 0.59 -8.94
N GLN A 60 -14.86 -0.30 -8.37
CA GLN A 60 -15.12 -1.74 -8.37
C GLN A 60 -16.42 -2.12 -7.64
N ASP A 61 -16.78 -1.39 -6.58
CA ASP A 61 -18.02 -1.63 -5.84
C ASP A 61 -19.27 -1.30 -6.67
N TRP A 62 -19.20 -0.37 -7.62
CA TRP A 62 -20.31 -0.06 -8.54
C TRP A 62 -20.31 -0.90 -9.82
N TYR A 63 -19.14 -1.16 -10.41
CA TYR A 63 -19.01 -1.86 -11.69
C TYR A 63 -18.74 -3.34 -11.48
N ILE A 64 -19.80 -4.15 -11.46
CA ILE A 64 -19.72 -5.61 -11.33
C ILE A 64 -19.03 -6.23 -12.56
N ASP A 65 -19.33 -5.72 -13.76
CA ASP A 65 -18.69 -6.17 -14.99
C ASP A 65 -17.23 -5.74 -15.06
N THR A 66 -16.33 -6.70 -15.28
CA THR A 66 -14.88 -6.48 -15.28
C THR A 66 -14.42 -5.58 -16.43
N ASN A 67 -15.05 -5.62 -17.60
CA ASN A 67 -14.69 -4.78 -18.74
C ASN A 67 -15.09 -3.32 -18.49
N LEU A 68 -16.29 -3.08 -17.93
CA LEU A 68 -16.71 -1.74 -17.52
C LEU A 68 -15.80 -1.18 -16.42
N PHE A 69 -15.49 -1.97 -15.40
CA PHE A 69 -14.53 -1.59 -14.36
C PHE A 69 -13.16 -1.22 -14.94
N ARG A 70 -12.61 -2.03 -15.86
CA ARG A 70 -11.30 -1.76 -16.49
C ARG A 70 -11.29 -0.44 -17.24
N ARG A 71 -12.34 -0.13 -18.00
CA ARG A 71 -12.48 1.17 -18.70
C ARG A 71 -12.43 2.31 -17.69
N LYS A 72 -13.21 2.20 -16.59
CA LYS A 72 -13.21 3.20 -15.52
C LYS A 72 -11.85 3.34 -14.82
N ALA A 73 -11.17 2.22 -14.57
CA ALA A 73 -9.85 2.22 -13.93
C ALA A 73 -8.80 2.96 -14.79
N VAL A 74 -8.87 2.82 -16.11
CA VAL A 74 -8.02 3.56 -17.06
C VAL A 74 -8.35 5.05 -17.04
N GLU A 75 -9.63 5.43 -17.07
CA GLU A 75 -10.05 6.84 -16.93
C GLU A 75 -9.51 7.48 -15.64
N LEU A 76 -9.67 6.79 -14.50
CA LEU A 76 -9.13 7.25 -13.22
C LEU A 76 -7.60 7.39 -13.28
N ARG A 77 -6.91 6.45 -13.93
CA ARG A 77 -5.45 6.54 -14.06
C ARG A 77 -5.04 7.78 -14.86
N ILE A 78 -5.71 8.04 -15.99
CA ILE A 78 -5.46 9.22 -16.82
C ILE A 78 -5.67 10.52 -16.01
N GLN A 79 -6.74 10.60 -15.22
CA GLN A 79 -7.02 11.76 -14.36
C GLN A 79 -5.92 11.99 -13.31
N PHE A 80 -5.44 10.92 -12.66
CA PHE A 80 -4.35 11.04 -11.68
C PHE A 80 -3.01 11.40 -12.34
N ASP A 81 -2.70 10.80 -13.49
CA ASP A 81 -1.47 11.07 -14.23
C ASP A 81 -1.44 12.52 -14.77
N ALA A 82 -2.58 13.07 -15.19
CA ALA A 82 -2.70 14.48 -15.61
C ALA A 82 -2.32 15.47 -14.49
N ASN A 83 -2.56 15.10 -13.23
CA ASN A 83 -2.29 15.96 -12.06
C ASN A 83 -0.96 15.63 -11.35
N LYS A 84 -0.17 14.69 -11.87
CA LYS A 84 1.06 14.20 -11.22
C LYS A 84 2.13 15.28 -11.03
N ASN A 85 2.19 16.26 -11.92
CA ASN A 85 3.24 17.29 -11.95
C ASN A 85 2.86 18.61 -11.27
N VAL A 86 1.73 18.67 -10.56
CA VAL A 86 1.31 19.86 -9.81
C VAL A 86 2.25 20.08 -8.63
N ARG A 87 2.86 21.27 -8.55
CA ARG A 87 3.87 21.60 -7.53
C ARG A 87 3.37 22.52 -6.41
N HIS A 88 2.35 23.34 -6.69
CA HIS A 88 1.88 24.32 -5.71
C HIS A 88 1.05 23.64 -4.60
N PRO A 89 1.43 23.79 -3.32
CA PRO A 89 0.80 23.05 -2.22
C PRO A 89 -0.69 23.37 -2.05
N ARG A 90 -1.11 24.62 -2.32
CA ARG A 90 -2.53 25.03 -2.28
C ARG A 90 -3.37 24.30 -3.33
N GLN A 91 -2.82 24.13 -4.54
CA GLN A 91 -3.50 23.40 -5.62
C GLN A 91 -3.61 21.91 -5.29
N ILE A 92 -2.52 21.31 -4.78
CA ILE A 92 -2.53 19.92 -4.32
C ILE A 92 -3.60 19.71 -3.25
N ALA A 93 -3.67 20.59 -2.24
CA ALA A 93 -4.67 20.50 -1.18
C ALA A 93 -6.11 20.61 -1.73
N ALA A 94 -6.34 21.51 -2.70
CA ALA A 94 -7.64 21.65 -3.35
C ALA A 94 -8.03 20.37 -4.13
N LEU A 95 -7.10 19.78 -4.89
CA LEU A 95 -7.33 18.53 -5.64
C LEU A 95 -7.63 17.35 -4.70
N VAL A 96 -6.88 17.22 -3.60
CA VAL A 96 -7.13 16.18 -2.60
C VAL A 96 -8.52 16.36 -1.98
N LYS A 97 -8.86 17.59 -1.57
CA LYS A 97 -10.18 17.91 -0.98
C LYS A 97 -11.33 17.59 -1.93
N GLU A 98 -11.19 17.96 -3.20
CA GLU A 98 -12.19 17.69 -4.22
C GLU A 98 -12.34 16.19 -4.48
N THR A 99 -11.23 15.45 -4.54
CA THR A 99 -11.28 13.99 -4.71
C THR A 99 -11.93 13.31 -3.50
N GLU A 100 -11.63 13.74 -2.27
CA GLU A 100 -12.30 13.24 -1.06
C GLU A 100 -13.80 13.51 -1.07
N ARG A 101 -14.22 14.69 -1.55
CA ARG A 101 -15.64 15.04 -1.73
C ARG A 101 -16.32 14.06 -2.70
N GLN A 102 -15.73 13.84 -3.86
CA GLN A 102 -16.25 12.90 -4.86
C GLN A 102 -16.31 11.47 -4.34
N LEU A 103 -15.27 11.00 -3.62
CA LEU A 103 -15.26 9.66 -3.01
C LEU A 103 -16.38 9.50 -1.97
N LYS A 104 -16.68 10.54 -1.21
CA LYS A 104 -17.76 10.52 -0.22
C LYS A 104 -19.13 10.44 -0.90
N GLU A 105 -19.33 11.21 -1.97
CA GLU A 105 -20.58 11.24 -2.74
C GLU A 105 -20.83 9.95 -3.49
N LEU A 106 -19.79 9.39 -4.10
CA LEU A 106 -19.86 8.16 -4.89
C LEU A 106 -19.70 6.90 -4.05
N ARG A 107 -19.73 6.99 -2.72
CA ARG A 107 -19.57 5.82 -1.86
C ARG A 107 -20.76 4.87 -2.02
N HIS A 108 -20.50 3.63 -2.40
CA HIS A 108 -21.54 2.60 -2.50
C HIS A 108 -22.16 2.35 -1.10
N PRO A 109 -23.50 2.23 -0.98
CA PRO A 109 -24.15 2.01 0.32
C PRO A 109 -23.79 0.67 0.97
N ASP A 110 -23.55 -0.36 0.16
CA ASP A 110 -23.17 -1.71 0.59
C ASP A 110 -21.92 -2.20 -0.18
N PRO A 111 -20.70 -1.76 0.19
CA PRO A 111 -19.49 -2.06 -0.57
C PRO A 111 -19.09 -3.54 -0.47
N TYR A 112 -18.39 -4.07 -1.48
CA TYR A 112 -17.93 -5.45 -1.42
C TYR A 112 -16.83 -5.64 -0.36
N ILE A 113 -17.09 -6.51 0.61
CA ILE A 113 -16.13 -6.90 1.65
C ILE A 113 -15.72 -8.36 1.43
N ALA A 114 -14.41 -8.62 1.43
CA ALA A 114 -13.91 -9.99 1.30
C ALA A 114 -14.43 -10.85 2.47
N PRO A 115 -14.86 -12.11 2.22
CA PRO A 115 -15.56 -12.90 3.24
C PRO A 115 -14.85 -13.01 4.59
N THR A 116 -13.51 -13.11 4.60
CA THR A 116 -12.69 -13.27 5.80
C THR A 116 -12.20 -11.96 6.40
N ALA A 117 -12.41 -10.82 5.72
CA ALA A 117 -12.03 -9.52 6.24
C ALA A 117 -13.03 -9.05 7.31
N PRO A 118 -12.66 -8.10 8.19
CA PRO A 118 -13.59 -7.49 9.14
C PRO A 118 -14.86 -7.00 8.44
N GLY A 119 -16.03 -7.38 8.96
CA GLY A 119 -17.35 -7.09 8.35
C GLY A 119 -17.76 -8.02 7.21
N GLY A 120 -16.93 -9.00 6.83
CA GLY A 120 -17.26 -10.02 5.84
C GLY A 120 -18.10 -11.16 6.41
N THR A 121 -18.78 -11.90 5.55
CA THR A 121 -19.72 -12.97 5.96
C THR A 121 -19.06 -14.13 6.70
N LYS A 122 -17.76 -14.37 6.50
CA LYS A 122 -16.95 -15.43 7.13
C LYS A 122 -15.97 -14.90 8.18
N PHE A 123 -16.06 -13.63 8.57
CA PHE A 123 -15.25 -13.07 9.62
C PHE A 123 -15.51 -13.81 10.94
N GLU A 124 -14.44 -14.16 11.66
CA GLU A 124 -14.50 -14.78 13.00
C GLU A 124 -15.30 -16.08 13.12
N ARG A 125 -15.65 -16.74 12.01
CA ARG A 125 -16.40 -18.03 12.05
C ARG A 125 -15.63 -19.15 12.76
N ASN A 126 -14.31 -19.18 12.60
CA ASN A 126 -13.44 -20.26 13.08
C ASN A 126 -12.21 -19.68 13.82
N ILE A 127 -12.43 -18.84 14.84
CA ILE A 127 -11.31 -18.37 15.68
C ILE A 127 -10.81 -19.57 16.50
N PRO A 128 -9.51 -19.92 16.45
CA PRO A 128 -8.98 -20.94 17.34
C PRO A 128 -9.14 -20.48 18.79
N PRO A 129 -9.52 -21.36 19.72
CA PRO A 129 -9.63 -20.98 21.13
C PRO A 129 -8.31 -20.39 21.61
N PRO A 130 -8.33 -19.38 22.50
CA PRO A 130 -7.11 -18.85 23.09
C PRO A 130 -6.35 -19.99 23.74
N THR A 131 -5.08 -20.17 23.38
CA THR A 131 -4.21 -21.24 23.91
C THR A 131 -3.79 -21.00 25.36
N ALA A 132 -4.54 -20.20 26.13
CA ALA A 132 -4.25 -19.95 27.52
C ALA A 132 -4.34 -21.28 28.29
N GLU A 133 -3.26 -21.61 29.00
CA GLU A 133 -3.21 -22.64 30.04
C GLU A 133 -4.52 -22.62 30.86
N PRO A 134 -5.07 -23.78 31.27
CA PRO A 134 -6.35 -23.84 31.95
C PRO A 134 -6.35 -22.87 33.13
N ALA A 135 -7.38 -22.02 33.20
CA ALA A 135 -7.59 -21.11 34.30
C ALA A 135 -7.45 -21.90 35.61
N ALA A 136 -6.53 -21.46 36.47
CA ALA A 136 -6.29 -22.03 37.78
C ALA A 136 -7.64 -22.25 38.50
N GLU A 137 -7.82 -23.48 38.96
CA GLU A 137 -8.85 -24.02 39.85
C GLU A 137 -9.85 -22.99 40.39
N HIS A 138 -11.09 -23.05 39.90
CA HIS A 138 -12.24 -22.51 40.62
C HIS A 138 -12.47 -23.39 41.86
N HIS A 139 -11.96 -22.96 43.02
CA HIS A 139 -12.23 -23.53 44.35
C HIS A 139 -13.67 -23.30 44.79
#